data_AF-A0A6A0QRD0-F1
#
_entry.id   AF-A0A6A0QRD0-F1
#
_cell.length_a   1.000
_cell.length_b   1.000
_cell.length_c   1.000
_cell.angle_alpha   90.00
_cell.angle_beta   90.00
_cell.angle_gamma   90.00
#
_symmetry.space_group_name_H-M   'P 1'
#
loop_
_entity.id
_entity.type
_entity.pdbx_description
1 polymer ?
#
loop_
_entity_poly.entity_id
_entity_poly.type
_entity_poly.pdbx_seq_one_letter_code
_entity_poly.pdbx_strand_id
1 'polypeptide(L)'
;MLPAWSPTGNLLYSYRYAHLGDSPIGILVGLITSPDVWFDTTTVPQKIWYVVALVFALPLSVYALRWLLVGIPTLLANVLSLHGYQYEIQWHYTAYLIVVVVVAGAFGAARVEKLQNRWLKIVSIGISLIVPIVIWIAAAPIGDWAQPHSDQDRMNAMLEMIPPGESVSAWTSFVSHVANREEIYTFPNPFHGVNYGVDDRGLPDPSTIDWVALRWDSFRDFDWVVDNLIDSGDYVVFYEDLPFTLLHRVDSRALE
;
A
#
# COMPACT_ATOMS: atom_id res chain seq x y z
N MET A 1 14.89 1.33 1.28
CA MET A 1 16.22 1.97 1.28
C MET A 1 17.24 0.97 1.82
N LEU A 2 18.50 1.08 1.42
CA LEU A 2 19.58 0.30 2.04
C LEU A 2 19.70 0.69 3.53
N PRO A 3 20.04 -0.24 4.44
CA PRO A 3 20.12 0.03 5.88
C PRO A 3 20.94 1.27 6.23
N ALA A 4 22.02 1.51 5.48
CA ALA A 4 22.93 2.63 5.66
C ALA A 4 22.30 4.02 5.49
N TRP A 5 21.10 4.11 4.89
CA TRP A 5 20.36 5.35 4.66
C TRP A 5 18.98 5.33 5.32
N SER A 6 18.73 4.36 6.19
CA SER A 6 17.55 4.36 7.04
C SER A 6 17.85 5.15 8.31
N PRO A 7 17.04 6.15 8.70
CA PRO A 7 17.21 6.88 9.96
C PRO A 7 17.22 5.96 11.19
N THR A 8 16.59 4.79 11.09
CA THR A 8 16.54 3.77 12.15
C THR A 8 17.64 2.71 12.03
N GLY A 9 18.46 2.75 10.97
CA GLY A 9 19.44 1.70 10.63
C GLY A 9 18.82 0.36 10.20
N ASN A 10 17.50 0.20 10.32
CA ASN A 10 16.78 -1.02 9.98
C ASN A 10 16.41 -1.08 8.50
N LEU A 11 16.31 -2.29 7.95
CA LEU A 11 15.71 -2.49 6.64
C LEU A 11 14.25 -2.03 6.67
N LEU A 12 13.90 -1.12 5.77
CA LEU A 12 12.49 -0.79 5.49
C LEU A 12 11.73 -2.08 5.18
N TYR A 13 10.55 -2.21 5.80
CA TYR A 13 9.62 -3.32 5.65
C TYR A 13 10.06 -4.68 6.21
N SER A 14 11.12 -4.74 7.03
CA SER A 14 11.52 -6.00 7.73
C SER A 14 10.39 -6.57 8.58
N TYR A 15 9.57 -5.71 9.21
CA TYR A 15 8.43 -6.10 10.04
C TYR A 15 7.43 -7.01 9.30
N ARG A 16 7.36 -6.93 7.96
CA ARG A 16 6.48 -7.78 7.14
C ARG A 16 6.88 -9.25 7.16
N TYR A 17 8.10 -9.55 7.58
CA TYR A 17 8.68 -10.89 7.67
C TYR A 17 9.11 -11.26 9.09
N ALA A 18 8.66 -10.50 10.11
CA ALA A 18 9.11 -10.69 11.50
C ALA A 18 8.84 -12.09 12.06
N HIS A 19 7.83 -12.80 11.54
CA HIS A 19 7.54 -14.20 11.88
C HIS A 19 8.65 -15.19 11.49
N LEU A 20 9.58 -14.80 10.61
CA LEU A 20 10.75 -15.59 10.21
C LEU A 20 12.03 -15.16 10.95
N GLY A 21 12.01 -14.02 11.62
CA GLY A 21 13.13 -13.51 12.41
C GLY A 21 13.21 -11.99 12.45
N ASP A 22 13.93 -11.47 13.45
CA ASP A 22 13.99 -10.04 13.77
C ASP A 22 15.05 -9.26 12.96
N SER A 23 15.77 -9.92 12.06
CA SER A 23 16.83 -9.31 11.25
C SER A 23 16.88 -9.93 9.85
N PRO A 24 17.57 -9.31 8.87
CA PRO A 24 17.66 -9.85 7.51
C PRO A 24 18.30 -11.23 7.48
N ILE A 25 19.34 -11.45 8.29
CA ILE A 25 19.99 -12.76 8.45
C ILE A 25 19.04 -13.72 9.19
N GLY A 26 18.36 -13.24 10.23
CA GLY A 26 17.36 -14.02 10.97
C GLY A 26 16.26 -14.56 10.05
N ILE A 27 15.71 -13.72 9.17
CA ILE A 27 14.70 -14.12 8.18
C ILE A 27 15.23 -15.23 7.26
N LEU A 28 16.47 -15.11 6.76
CA LEU A 28 17.09 -16.13 5.92
C LEU A 28 17.30 -17.45 6.66
N VAL A 29 17.70 -17.39 7.93
CA VAL A 29 17.83 -18.57 8.79
C VAL A 29 16.45 -19.19 9.02
N GLY A 30 15.43 -18.39 9.35
CA GLY A 30 14.05 -18.82 9.56
C GLY A 30 13.44 -19.57 8.38
N LEU A 31 13.76 -19.16 7.14
CA LEU A 31 13.33 -19.89 5.94
C LEU A 31 13.82 -21.35 5.91
N ILE A 32 14.98 -21.62 6.51
CA ILE A 32 15.59 -22.95 6.57
C ILE A 32 15.17 -23.68 7.85
N THR A 33 15.12 -22.98 8.98
CA THR A 33 14.92 -23.59 10.31
C THR A 33 13.47 -23.72 10.72
N SER A 34 12.55 -22.99 10.08
CA SER A 34 11.12 -22.93 10.45
C SER A 34 10.23 -23.23 9.24
N PRO A 35 10.31 -24.45 8.66
CA PRO A 35 9.57 -24.82 7.46
C PRO A 35 8.06 -24.84 7.65
N ASP A 36 7.59 -25.20 8.84
CA ASP A 36 6.21 -25.13 9.27
C ASP A 36 5.66 -23.70 9.18
N VAL A 37 6.41 -22.74 9.71
CA VAL A 37 5.99 -21.34 9.78
C VAL A 37 5.75 -20.75 8.39
N TRP A 38 6.72 -20.89 7.47
CA TRP A 38 6.53 -20.33 6.13
C TRP A 38 5.57 -21.17 5.28
N PHE A 39 5.46 -22.48 5.51
CA PHE A 39 4.46 -23.32 4.84
C PHE A 39 3.05 -22.88 5.19
N ASP A 40 2.73 -22.73 6.48
CA ASP A 40 1.43 -22.25 6.95
C ASP A 40 1.16 -20.83 6.44
N THR A 41 2.20 -19.98 6.42
CA THR A 41 2.10 -18.61 5.93
C THR A 41 1.81 -18.54 4.44
N THR A 42 2.29 -19.48 3.62
CA THR A 42 2.19 -19.45 2.15
C THR A 42 1.03 -20.26 1.58
N THR A 43 0.48 -21.20 2.35
CA THR A 43 -0.60 -22.10 1.93
C THR A 43 -1.99 -21.61 2.32
N VAL A 44 -2.12 -20.39 2.85
CA VAL A 44 -3.42 -19.75 3.06
C VAL A 44 -4.15 -19.56 1.71
N PRO A 45 -5.49 -19.74 1.65
CA PRO A 45 -6.25 -19.70 0.41
C PRO A 45 -6.02 -18.45 -0.45
N GLN A 46 -5.84 -17.29 0.20
CA GLN A 46 -5.61 -16.01 -0.47
C GLN A 46 -4.29 -16.00 -1.26
N LYS A 47 -3.22 -16.58 -0.70
CA LYS A 47 -1.91 -16.63 -1.36
C LYS A 47 -1.86 -17.70 -2.44
N ILE A 48 -2.54 -18.82 -2.24
CA ILE A 48 -2.74 -19.82 -3.29
C ILE A 48 -3.48 -19.19 -4.47
N TRP A 49 -4.60 -18.50 -4.19
CA TRP A 49 -5.36 -17.77 -5.20
C TRP A 49 -4.49 -16.74 -5.93
N TYR A 50 -3.68 -15.97 -5.21
CA TYR A 50 -2.75 -15.02 -5.81
C TYR A 50 -1.78 -15.66 -6.81
N VAL A 51 -1.14 -16.78 -6.45
CA VAL A 51 -0.23 -17.50 -7.35
C VAL A 51 -0.97 -18.02 -8.59
N VAL A 52 -2.17 -18.60 -8.38
CA VAL A 52 -3.03 -19.08 -9.48
C VAL A 52 -3.40 -17.92 -10.40
N ALA A 53 -3.94 -16.84 -9.84
CA ALA A 53 -4.37 -15.67 -10.59
C ALA A 53 -3.22 -15.01 -11.36
N LEU A 54 -2.02 -14.98 -10.78
CA LEU A 54 -0.81 -14.49 -11.43
C LEU A 54 -0.39 -15.35 -12.62
N VAL A 55 -0.25 -16.67 -12.45
CA VAL A 55 0.19 -17.57 -13.53
C VAL A 55 -0.85 -17.62 -14.65
N PHE A 56 -2.14 -17.64 -14.28
CA PHE A 56 -3.26 -17.69 -15.20
C PHE A 56 -3.73 -16.32 -15.69
N ALA A 57 -3.05 -15.23 -15.32
CA ALA A 57 -3.16 -13.94 -16.03
C ALA A 57 -2.69 -14.06 -17.48
N LEU A 58 -1.83 -15.04 -17.78
CA LEU A 58 -1.55 -15.48 -19.14
C LEU A 58 -1.28 -17.00 -19.14
N PRO A 59 -2.31 -17.85 -19.31
CA PRO A 59 -2.21 -19.30 -19.20
C PRO A 59 -1.20 -19.95 -20.14
N LEU A 60 -0.85 -19.31 -21.27
CA LEU A 60 0.24 -19.77 -22.13
C LEU A 60 1.59 -19.87 -21.39
N SER A 61 1.78 -19.12 -20.31
CA SER A 61 3.02 -19.11 -19.51
C SER A 61 3.41 -20.50 -18.99
N VAL A 62 2.44 -21.38 -18.73
CA VAL A 62 2.68 -22.74 -18.23
C VAL A 62 3.43 -23.62 -19.23
N TYR A 63 3.33 -23.32 -20.53
CA TYR A 63 4.10 -24.02 -21.56
C TYR A 63 5.59 -23.66 -21.52
N ALA A 64 5.99 -22.60 -20.81
CA ALA A 64 7.36 -22.14 -20.74
C ALA A 64 7.83 -21.87 -19.30
N LEU A 65 7.51 -22.82 -18.39
CA LEU A 65 7.77 -22.75 -16.94
C LEU A 65 9.18 -22.27 -16.55
N ARG A 66 10.22 -22.59 -17.34
CA ARG A 66 11.58 -22.12 -17.07
C ARG A 66 11.72 -20.59 -16.98
N TRP A 67 10.86 -19.83 -17.66
CA TRP A 67 10.89 -18.38 -17.63
C TRP A 67 10.19 -17.83 -16.39
N LEU A 68 9.23 -18.57 -15.84
CA LEU A 68 8.60 -18.23 -14.55
C LEU A 68 9.59 -18.31 -13.39
N LEU A 69 10.66 -19.12 -13.51
CA LEU A 69 11.71 -19.22 -12.49
C LEU A 69 12.40 -17.88 -12.21
N VAL A 70 12.44 -16.98 -13.19
CA VAL A 70 13.01 -15.62 -13.02
C VAL A 70 12.23 -14.82 -11.98
N GLY A 71 10.93 -15.09 -11.84
CA GLY A 71 10.06 -14.42 -10.87
C GLY A 71 10.11 -15.01 -9.46
N ILE A 72 10.79 -16.14 -9.23
CA ILE A 72 10.78 -16.82 -7.92
C ILE A 72 11.19 -15.91 -6.76
N PRO A 73 12.29 -15.12 -6.83
CA PRO A 73 12.69 -14.27 -5.70
C PRO A 73 11.59 -13.26 -5.31
N THR A 74 11.00 -12.61 -6.31
CA THR A 74 9.92 -11.64 -6.09
C THR A 74 8.63 -12.33 -5.63
N LEU A 75 8.31 -13.50 -6.19
CA LEU A 75 7.16 -14.29 -5.79
C LEU A 75 7.26 -14.69 -4.32
N LEU A 76 8.42 -15.21 -3.90
CA LEU A 76 8.70 -15.59 -2.51
C LEU A 76 8.57 -14.38 -1.59
N ALA A 77 9.17 -13.24 -1.93
CA ALA A 77 9.01 -12.02 -1.14
C ALA A 77 7.53 -11.64 -0.96
N ASN A 78 6.71 -11.77 -2.00
CA ASN A 78 5.29 -11.45 -1.92
C ASN A 78 4.51 -12.47 -1.07
N VAL A 79 4.68 -13.78 -1.30
CA VAL A 79 3.91 -14.80 -0.57
C VAL A 79 4.40 -15.02 0.85
N LEU A 80 5.64 -14.69 1.19
CA LEU A 80 6.15 -14.76 2.56
C LEU A 80 5.75 -13.54 3.38
N SER A 81 5.30 -12.46 2.76
CA SER A 81 4.91 -11.24 3.48
C SER A 81 3.63 -11.45 4.30
N LEU A 82 3.59 -10.84 5.49
CA LEU A 82 2.35 -10.65 6.27
C LEU A 82 1.52 -9.45 5.79
N HIS A 83 2.03 -8.68 4.83
CA HIS A 83 1.36 -7.49 4.34
C HIS A 83 0.47 -7.83 3.14
N GLY A 84 -0.85 -7.78 3.34
CA GLY A 84 -1.89 -8.15 2.35
C GLY A 84 -1.65 -7.63 0.94
N TYR A 85 -1.29 -6.35 0.83
CA TYR A 85 -1.07 -5.70 -0.46
C TYR A 85 0.02 -6.37 -1.32
N GLN A 86 0.95 -7.13 -0.75
CA GLN A 86 2.00 -7.81 -1.53
C GLN A 86 1.52 -9.06 -2.27
N TYR A 87 0.46 -9.73 -1.80
CA TYR A 87 -0.05 -10.96 -2.39
C TYR A 87 -1.50 -10.81 -2.88
N GLU A 88 -1.88 -9.61 -3.29
CA GLU A 88 -3.19 -9.31 -3.83
C GLU A 88 -3.01 -8.71 -5.24
N ILE A 89 -3.64 -9.34 -6.24
CA ILE A 89 -3.41 -9.01 -7.65
C ILE A 89 -3.90 -7.61 -8.06
N GLN A 90 -4.76 -7.00 -7.25
CA GLN A 90 -5.28 -5.64 -7.44
C GLN A 90 -4.25 -4.54 -7.10
N TRP A 91 -3.17 -4.88 -6.38
CA TRP A 91 -2.15 -3.93 -5.98
C TRP A 91 -0.86 -4.06 -6.80
N HIS A 92 -0.09 -2.96 -6.80
CA HIS A 92 1.07 -2.75 -7.67
C HIS A 92 2.25 -3.70 -7.41
N TYR A 93 2.32 -4.38 -6.27
CA TYR A 93 3.41 -5.34 -5.96
C TYR A 93 3.47 -6.51 -6.95
N THR A 94 2.36 -6.80 -7.64
CA THR A 94 2.25 -7.84 -8.66
C THR A 94 2.84 -7.40 -10.01
N ALA A 95 3.00 -6.10 -10.27
CA ALA A 95 3.36 -5.56 -11.59
C ALA A 95 4.65 -6.15 -12.16
N TYR A 96 5.67 -6.35 -11.32
CA TYR A 96 6.95 -6.95 -11.71
C TYR A 96 6.80 -8.40 -12.19
N LEU A 97 5.92 -9.17 -11.54
CA LEU A 97 5.68 -10.57 -11.87
C LEU A 97 4.83 -10.73 -13.13
N ILE A 98 3.98 -9.75 -13.44
CA ILE A 98 3.24 -9.72 -14.72
C ILE A 98 4.22 -9.71 -15.90
N VAL A 99 5.31 -8.95 -15.83
CA VAL A 99 6.34 -8.94 -16.89
C VAL A 99 6.93 -10.34 -17.10
N VAL A 100 7.23 -11.05 -16.01
CA VAL A 100 7.73 -12.43 -16.07
C VAL A 100 6.72 -13.37 -16.71
N VAL A 101 5.44 -13.26 -16.31
CA VAL A 101 4.34 -14.06 -16.86
C VAL A 101 4.12 -13.78 -18.35
N VAL A 102 4.22 -12.53 -18.79
CA VAL A 102 4.12 -12.13 -20.20
C VAL A 102 5.25 -12.73 -21.03
N VAL A 103 6.50 -12.63 -20.56
CA VAL A 103 7.65 -13.24 -21.24
C VAL A 103 7.48 -14.76 -21.34
N ALA A 104 7.11 -15.42 -20.24
CA ALA A 104 6.82 -16.85 -20.24
C ALA A 104 5.69 -17.19 -21.22
N GLY A 105 4.63 -16.39 -21.24
CA GLY A 105 3.49 -16.56 -22.16
C GLY A 105 3.87 -16.42 -23.63
N ALA A 106 4.74 -15.49 -24.00
CA ALA A 106 5.24 -15.36 -25.37
C ALA A 106 6.02 -16.62 -25.82
N PHE A 107 6.93 -17.12 -24.99
CA PHE A 107 7.62 -18.39 -25.25
C PHE A 107 6.70 -19.60 -25.17
N GLY A 108 5.60 -19.51 -24.42
CA GLY A 108 4.56 -20.51 -24.34
C GLY A 108 3.72 -20.56 -25.63
N ALA A 109 3.37 -19.41 -26.19
CA ALA A 109 2.67 -19.28 -27.46
C ALA A 109 3.45 -19.98 -28.59
N ALA A 110 4.76 -19.72 -28.69
CA ALA A 110 5.64 -20.37 -29.67
C ALA A 110 5.72 -21.91 -29.51
N ARG A 111 5.44 -22.44 -28.32
CA ARG A 111 5.34 -23.89 -28.09
C ARG A 111 3.98 -24.44 -28.46
N VAL A 112 2.92 -23.71 -28.11
CA VAL A 112 1.54 -24.05 -28.46
C VAL A 112 1.38 -24.11 -29.99
N GLU A 113 2.04 -23.22 -30.73
CA GLU A 113 2.07 -23.23 -32.19
C GLU A 113 2.60 -24.56 -32.75
N LYS A 114 3.62 -25.15 -32.12
CA LYS A 114 4.27 -26.41 -32.53
C LYS A 114 3.48 -27.67 -32.13
N LEU A 115 2.39 -27.53 -31.39
CA LEU A 115 1.54 -28.66 -31.02
C LEU A 115 0.87 -29.24 -32.27
N GLN A 116 1.01 -30.56 -32.43
CA GLN A 116 0.37 -31.33 -33.51
C GLN A 116 -1.13 -31.52 -33.27
N ASN A 117 -1.55 -31.58 -32.01
CA ASN A 117 -2.96 -31.71 -31.65
C ASN A 117 -3.69 -30.36 -31.78
N ARG A 118 -4.50 -30.22 -32.83
CA ARG A 118 -5.29 -29.00 -33.11
C ARG A 118 -6.22 -28.60 -31.97
N TRP A 119 -6.82 -29.57 -31.28
CA TRP A 119 -7.75 -29.31 -30.19
C TRP A 119 -7.05 -28.74 -28.98
N LEU A 120 -5.89 -29.30 -28.62
CA LEU A 120 -5.07 -28.77 -27.54
C LEU A 120 -4.67 -27.32 -27.84
N LYS A 121 -4.23 -27.03 -29.07
CA LYS A 121 -3.90 -25.66 -29.50
C LYS A 121 -5.08 -24.70 -29.37
N ILE A 122 -6.26 -25.07 -29.87
CA ILE A 122 -7.48 -24.26 -29.78
C ILE A 122 -7.85 -24.02 -28.32
N VAL A 123 -7.82 -25.05 -27.49
CA VAL A 123 -8.13 -24.96 -26.06
C VAL A 123 -7.13 -24.05 -25.33
N SER A 124 -5.82 -24.20 -25.57
CA SER A 124 -4.79 -23.34 -24.96
C SER A 124 -5.01 -21.87 -25.31
N ILE A 125 -5.31 -21.57 -26.58
CA ILE A 125 -5.59 -20.20 -27.04
C ILE A 125 -6.89 -19.69 -26.41
N GLY A 126 -7.97 -20.47 -26.47
CA GLY A 126 -9.26 -20.10 -25.91
C GLY A 126 -9.20 -19.83 -24.40
N ILE A 127 -8.56 -20.71 -23.63
CA ILE A 127 -8.31 -20.52 -22.20
C ILE A 127 -7.52 -19.22 -21.96
N SER A 128 -6.54 -18.93 -22.80
CA SER A 128 -5.70 -17.74 -22.64
C SER A 128 -6.40 -16.42 -23.01
N LEU A 129 -7.52 -16.49 -23.73
CA LEU A 129 -8.38 -15.34 -23.97
C LEU A 129 -9.44 -15.19 -22.88
N ILE A 130 -9.99 -16.29 -22.36
CA ILE A 130 -11.13 -16.27 -21.44
C ILE A 130 -10.69 -16.10 -19.98
N VAL A 131 -9.72 -16.89 -19.51
CA VAL A 131 -9.36 -16.96 -18.09
C VAL A 131 -8.85 -15.62 -17.54
N PRO A 132 -7.97 -14.88 -18.24
CA PRO A 132 -7.52 -13.57 -17.75
C PRO A 132 -8.68 -12.58 -17.59
N ILE A 133 -9.66 -12.62 -18.51
CA ILE A 133 -10.86 -11.77 -18.42
C ILE A 133 -11.69 -12.13 -17.19
N VAL A 134 -11.90 -13.43 -16.94
CA VAL A 134 -12.66 -13.90 -15.76
C VAL A 134 -11.95 -13.50 -14.46
N ILE A 135 -10.63 -13.71 -14.38
CA ILE A 135 -9.82 -13.29 -13.21
C ILE A 135 -9.92 -11.78 -13.03
N TRP A 136 -9.79 -11.01 -14.11
CA TRP A 136 -9.87 -9.56 -14.05
C TRP A 136 -11.26 -9.10 -13.60
N ILE A 137 -12.36 -9.64 -14.13
CA ILE A 137 -13.71 -9.29 -13.69
C ILE A 137 -13.95 -9.65 -12.22
N ALA A 138 -13.44 -10.80 -11.77
CA ALA A 138 -13.62 -11.26 -10.40
C ALA A 138 -12.79 -10.46 -9.37
N ALA A 139 -11.65 -9.91 -9.79
CA ALA A 139 -10.73 -9.19 -8.91
C ALA A 139 -10.73 -7.67 -9.12
N ALA A 140 -11.24 -7.18 -10.25
CA ALA A 140 -11.40 -5.76 -10.48
C ALA A 140 -12.62 -5.30 -9.69
N PRO A 141 -12.48 -4.30 -8.81
CA PRO A 141 -13.60 -3.57 -8.21
C PRO A 141 -14.21 -2.64 -9.27
N ILE A 142 -14.87 -3.27 -10.25
CA ILE A 142 -15.65 -2.62 -11.29
C ILE A 142 -16.79 -1.86 -10.59
N GLY A 143 -16.76 -0.53 -10.68
CA GLY A 143 -17.79 0.34 -10.14
C GLY A 143 -17.31 1.21 -8.98
N ASP A 144 -16.58 0.66 -8.02
CA ASP A 144 -16.24 1.36 -6.78
C ASP A 144 -15.22 2.49 -6.99
N TRP A 145 -14.28 2.32 -7.93
CA TRP A 145 -13.24 3.34 -8.18
C TRP A 145 -13.70 4.56 -8.98
N ALA A 146 -14.76 4.39 -9.77
CA ALA A 146 -15.23 5.45 -10.68
C ALA A 146 -16.32 6.32 -10.05
N GLN A 147 -16.82 5.93 -8.88
CA GLN A 147 -17.83 6.67 -8.15
C GLN A 147 -17.17 7.48 -7.02
N PRO A 148 -17.64 8.71 -6.78
CA PRO A 148 -17.45 9.41 -5.52
C PRO A 148 -17.65 8.48 -4.33
N HIS A 149 -16.75 8.53 -3.34
CA HIS A 149 -17.03 7.91 -2.06
C HIS A 149 -18.27 8.58 -1.45
N SER A 150 -19.09 7.82 -0.71
CA SER A 150 -20.31 8.33 -0.06
C SER A 150 -20.10 9.59 0.80
N ASP A 151 -18.89 9.77 1.29
CA ASP A 151 -18.51 10.82 2.21
C ASP A 151 -17.77 11.98 1.53
N GLN A 152 -17.69 12.00 0.20
CA GLN A 152 -16.96 13.02 -0.55
C GLN A 152 -17.51 14.43 -0.29
N ASP A 153 -18.82 14.60 -0.23
CA ASP A 153 -19.44 15.91 0.03
C ASP A 153 -19.17 16.38 1.47
N ARG A 154 -19.21 15.46 2.45
CA ARG A 154 -18.90 15.74 3.86
C ARG A 154 -17.41 16.11 4.04
N MET A 155 -16.53 15.39 3.36
CA MET A 155 -15.10 15.70 3.30
C MET A 155 -14.85 17.09 2.72
N ASN A 156 -15.44 17.39 1.55
CA ASN A 156 -15.29 18.70 0.92
C ASN A 156 -15.81 19.82 1.83
N ALA A 157 -16.98 19.63 2.44
CA ALA A 157 -17.57 20.59 3.37
C ALA A 157 -16.67 20.88 4.58
N MET A 158 -16.04 19.85 5.17
CA MET A 158 -15.07 20.05 6.25
C MET A 158 -13.84 20.83 5.77
N LEU A 159 -13.27 20.47 4.62
CA LEU A 159 -12.05 21.10 4.12
C LEU A 159 -12.27 22.57 3.69
N GLU A 160 -13.49 22.91 3.25
CA GLU A 160 -13.89 24.29 2.95
C GLU A 160 -13.96 25.19 4.20
N MET A 161 -14.05 24.61 5.40
CA MET A 161 -14.01 25.37 6.65
C MET A 161 -12.62 25.91 6.97
N ILE A 162 -11.56 25.32 6.40
CA ILE A 162 -10.18 25.75 6.60
C ILE A 162 -9.90 26.96 5.73
N PRO A 163 -9.59 28.14 6.30
CA PRO A 163 -9.32 29.34 5.51
C PRO A 163 -8.18 29.15 4.50
N PRO A 164 -8.21 29.85 3.35
CA PRO A 164 -7.10 29.83 2.40
C PRO A 164 -5.83 30.42 3.00
N GLY A 165 -4.69 29.74 2.79
CA GLY A 165 -3.37 30.22 3.23
C GLY A 165 -2.97 29.83 4.66
N GLU A 166 -3.92 29.42 5.50
CA GLU A 166 -3.61 28.88 6.83
C GLU A 166 -2.96 27.52 6.73
N SER A 167 -2.03 27.24 7.64
CA SER A 167 -1.20 26.05 7.61
C SER A 167 -1.98 24.81 8.07
N VAL A 168 -1.69 23.65 7.47
CA VAL A 168 -2.46 22.43 7.75
C VAL A 168 -1.57 21.20 7.85
N SER A 169 -1.75 20.43 8.92
CA SER A 169 -1.32 19.03 8.99
C SER A 169 -2.52 18.11 8.75
N ALA A 170 -2.57 17.44 7.60
CA ALA A 170 -3.74 16.67 7.18
C ALA A 170 -3.42 15.18 7.01
N TRP A 171 -4.40 14.29 7.23
CA TRP A 171 -4.27 12.88 6.82
C TRP A 171 -3.95 12.78 5.34
N THR A 172 -3.26 11.72 4.93
CA THR A 172 -2.80 11.53 3.54
C THR A 172 -3.92 11.62 2.50
N SER A 173 -5.16 11.27 2.87
CA SER A 173 -6.34 11.40 2.00
C SER A 173 -6.78 12.85 1.75
N PHE A 174 -6.33 13.80 2.56
CA PHE A 174 -6.73 15.21 2.47
C PHE A 174 -5.62 16.13 1.95
N VAL A 175 -4.35 15.75 2.11
CA VAL A 175 -3.19 16.61 1.76
C VAL A 175 -3.31 17.18 0.35
N SER A 176 -3.66 16.37 -0.65
CA SER A 176 -3.80 16.85 -2.04
C SER A 176 -4.92 17.88 -2.23
N HIS A 177 -5.97 17.85 -1.41
CA HIS A 177 -7.10 18.77 -1.47
C HIS A 177 -6.76 20.15 -0.88
N VAL A 178 -5.79 20.20 0.04
CA VAL A 178 -5.36 21.44 0.73
C VAL A 178 -3.98 21.91 0.30
N ALA A 179 -3.41 21.29 -0.75
CA ALA A 179 -2.04 21.53 -1.25
C ALA A 179 -1.79 22.90 -1.90
N ASN A 180 -2.80 23.78 -1.94
CA ASN A 180 -2.66 25.17 -2.39
C ASN A 180 -2.05 26.11 -1.32
N ARG A 181 -1.57 25.57 -0.20
CA ARG A 181 -0.99 26.30 0.94
C ARG A 181 0.53 26.29 0.90
N GLU A 182 1.14 27.33 1.46
CA GLU A 182 2.59 27.41 1.61
C GLU A 182 3.10 26.40 2.65
N GLU A 183 2.40 26.28 3.79
CA GLU A 183 2.68 25.30 4.83
C GLU A 183 1.63 24.19 4.85
N ILE A 184 2.04 23.00 4.39
CA ILE A 184 1.21 21.80 4.38
C ILE A 184 2.02 20.56 4.71
N TYR A 185 1.47 19.71 5.57
CA TYR A 185 2.13 18.50 6.04
C TYR A 185 1.20 17.29 6.01
N THR A 186 1.78 16.11 5.77
CA THR A 186 1.11 14.84 6.05
C THR A 186 1.18 14.58 7.55
N PHE A 187 0.03 14.54 8.21
CA PHE A 187 -0.09 14.18 9.62
C PHE A 187 0.59 12.81 9.88
N PRO A 188 1.40 12.66 10.95
CA PRO A 188 1.50 13.54 12.12
C PRO A 188 2.63 14.58 12.04
N ASN A 189 3.22 14.85 10.88
CA ASN A 189 4.22 15.90 10.77
C ASN A 189 3.55 17.28 10.88
N PRO A 190 4.17 18.26 11.57
CA PRO A 190 5.50 18.21 12.17
C PRO A 190 5.53 17.72 13.64
N PHE A 191 4.39 17.38 14.26
CA PHE A 191 4.32 16.95 15.67
C PHE A 191 5.14 15.68 15.96
N HIS A 192 5.17 14.74 15.00
CA HIS A 192 5.97 13.53 15.07
C HIS A 192 6.51 13.16 13.69
N GLY A 193 7.83 12.97 13.59
CA GLY A 193 8.51 12.76 12.32
C GLY A 193 8.23 11.40 11.69
N VAL A 194 7.48 11.38 10.58
CA VAL A 194 7.20 10.15 9.82
C VAL A 194 7.29 10.42 8.34
N ASN A 195 8.17 9.69 7.63
CA ASN A 195 8.43 9.88 6.20
C ASN A 195 8.71 11.34 5.81
N TYR A 196 9.36 12.09 6.71
CA TYR A 196 9.61 13.52 6.55
C TYR A 196 11.10 13.82 6.45
N GLY A 197 11.46 14.68 5.50
CA GLY A 197 12.85 15.08 5.25
C GLY A 197 13.68 13.97 4.58
N VAL A 198 14.67 14.38 3.80
CA VAL A 198 15.71 13.49 3.22
C VAL A 198 17.10 13.83 3.79
N ASP A 199 17.20 14.92 4.55
CA ASP A 199 18.44 15.53 5.05
C ASP A 199 18.34 15.78 6.58
N ASP A 200 19.41 16.29 7.21
CA ASP A 200 19.45 16.75 8.62
C ASP A 200 18.55 17.97 8.93
N ARG A 201 17.60 18.29 8.04
CA ARG A 201 16.59 19.32 8.28
C ARG A 201 15.60 18.75 9.29
N GLY A 202 15.69 19.23 10.52
CA GLY A 202 14.75 18.88 11.58
C GLY A 202 13.29 19.13 11.20
N LEU A 203 12.37 18.62 12.01
CA LEU A 203 10.96 18.90 11.84
C LEU A 203 10.71 20.42 11.94
N PRO A 204 9.81 20.98 11.11
CA PRO A 204 9.31 22.34 11.27
C PRO A 204 8.77 22.55 12.68
N ASP A 205 8.68 23.81 13.09
CA ASP A 205 8.08 24.14 14.38
C ASP A 205 6.58 23.78 14.37
N PRO A 206 6.10 22.85 15.21
CA PRO A 206 4.68 22.51 15.26
C PRO A 206 3.79 23.67 15.70
N SER A 207 4.39 24.72 16.26
CA SER A 207 3.71 25.96 16.59
C SER A 207 3.37 26.84 15.38
N THR A 208 3.74 26.45 14.16
CA THR A 208 3.26 27.16 12.96
C THR A 208 1.97 26.60 12.42
N ILE A 209 1.52 25.43 12.88
CA ILE A 209 0.34 24.73 12.36
C ILE A 209 -0.94 25.32 12.96
N ASP A 210 -1.87 25.72 12.09
CA ASP A 210 -3.16 26.31 12.47
C ASP A 210 -4.25 25.23 12.57
N TRP A 211 -4.24 24.27 11.64
CA TRP A 211 -5.27 23.23 11.54
C TRP A 211 -4.72 21.82 11.45
N VAL A 212 -5.47 20.88 12.03
CA VAL A 212 -5.24 19.44 11.86
C VAL A 212 -6.50 18.77 11.34
N ALA A 213 -6.44 18.20 10.14
CA ALA A 213 -7.59 17.57 9.48
C ALA A 213 -7.50 16.04 9.54
N LEU A 214 -8.42 15.41 10.28
CA LEU A 214 -8.38 14.00 10.67
C LEU A 214 -9.44 13.14 9.97
N ARG A 215 -9.06 11.88 9.68
CA ARG A 215 -9.93 10.84 9.12
C ARG A 215 -9.81 9.55 9.93
N TRP A 216 -10.76 9.29 10.82
CA TRP A 216 -10.71 8.20 11.81
C TRP A 216 -10.93 6.79 11.28
N ASP A 217 -11.51 6.65 10.09
CA ASP A 217 -11.64 5.38 9.36
C ASP A 217 -10.40 5.05 8.51
N SER A 218 -9.32 5.84 8.66
CA SER A 218 -8.00 5.59 8.06
C SER A 218 -6.97 5.12 9.11
N PHE A 219 -5.69 5.01 8.74
CA PHE A 219 -4.61 4.57 9.64
C PHE A 219 -4.65 5.27 11.02
N ARG A 220 -4.74 4.48 12.10
CA ARG A 220 -4.88 4.91 13.51
C ARG A 220 -3.58 4.84 14.33
N ASP A 221 -2.43 4.77 13.66
CA ASP A 221 -1.12 4.61 14.30
C ASP A 221 -0.69 5.86 15.12
N PHE A 222 -1.44 6.95 15.01
CA PHE A 222 -1.09 8.27 15.55
C PHE A 222 -2.19 8.91 16.42
N ASP A 223 -3.16 8.11 16.89
CA ASP A 223 -4.23 8.60 17.79
C ASP A 223 -3.64 9.30 19.03
N TRP A 224 -2.54 8.79 19.57
CA TRP A 224 -1.82 9.39 20.70
C TRP A 224 -1.29 10.80 20.43
N VAL A 225 -0.99 11.14 19.16
CA VAL A 225 -0.59 12.51 18.78
C VAL A 225 -1.80 13.41 18.89
N VAL A 226 -2.97 12.96 18.43
CA VAL A 226 -4.23 13.69 18.54
C VAL A 226 -4.59 13.94 20.00
N ASP A 227 -4.52 12.89 20.83
CA ASP A 227 -4.80 12.97 22.27
C ASP A 227 -3.90 14.03 22.93
N ASN A 228 -2.59 14.01 22.65
CA ASN A 228 -1.65 15.01 23.18
C ASN A 228 -1.97 16.45 22.74
N LEU A 229 -2.43 16.65 21.50
CA LEU A 229 -2.79 17.99 21.00
C LEU A 229 -4.04 18.54 21.70
N ILE A 230 -4.99 17.68 22.04
CA ILE A 230 -6.20 18.05 22.77
C ILE A 230 -5.90 18.23 24.26
N ASP A 231 -5.19 17.29 24.87
CA ASP A 231 -4.88 17.29 26.31
C ASP A 231 -3.95 18.44 26.71
N SER A 232 -3.06 18.87 25.82
CA SER A 232 -2.24 20.08 26.03
C SER A 232 -3.04 21.37 26.04
N GLY A 233 -4.25 21.37 25.46
CA GLY A 233 -5.07 22.56 25.25
C GLY A 233 -4.58 23.44 24.09
N ASP A 234 -3.55 23.02 23.34
CA ASP A 234 -3.05 23.74 22.17
C ASP A 234 -4.07 23.73 21.02
N TYR A 235 -4.90 22.68 20.95
CA TYR A 235 -5.92 22.52 19.93
C TYR A 235 -7.29 22.23 20.53
N VAL A 236 -8.32 22.72 19.86
CA VAL A 236 -9.73 22.41 20.16
C VAL A 236 -10.38 21.73 18.97
N VAL A 237 -11.34 20.85 19.24
CA VAL A 237 -12.21 20.28 18.20
C VAL A 237 -13.11 21.40 17.67
N PHE A 238 -12.83 21.86 16.45
CA PHE A 238 -13.60 22.90 15.78
C PHE A 238 -14.83 22.32 15.07
N TYR A 239 -14.65 21.16 14.43
CA TYR A 239 -15.71 20.44 13.75
C TYR A 239 -15.53 18.93 13.90
N GLU A 240 -16.65 18.23 14.06
CA GLU A 240 -16.68 16.76 14.09
C GLU A 240 -17.94 16.23 13.41
N ASP A 241 -17.74 15.35 12.43
CA ASP A 241 -18.76 14.56 11.77
C ASP A 241 -18.12 13.25 11.32
N LEU A 242 -18.13 12.24 12.19
CA LEU A 242 -17.34 11.01 12.02
C LEU A 242 -17.54 10.36 10.64
N PRO A 243 -16.45 10.00 9.93
CA PRO A 243 -15.10 9.83 10.44
C PRO A 243 -14.22 11.08 10.39
N PHE A 244 -14.78 12.27 10.14
CA PHE A 244 -14.02 13.50 9.94
C PHE A 244 -13.99 14.36 11.20
N THR A 245 -12.79 14.81 11.57
CA THR A 245 -12.58 15.77 12.66
C THR A 245 -11.62 16.84 12.19
N LEU A 246 -11.90 18.08 12.56
CA LEU A 246 -11.05 19.22 12.28
C LEU A 246 -10.67 19.88 13.61
N LEU A 247 -9.38 19.90 13.90
CA LEU A 247 -8.82 20.61 15.04
C LEU A 247 -8.34 21.98 14.61
N HIS A 248 -8.61 22.99 15.43
CA HIS A 248 -8.09 24.34 15.26
C HIS A 248 -7.22 24.71 16.46
N ARG A 249 -6.11 25.39 16.18
CA ARG A 249 -5.21 25.87 17.22
C ARG A 249 -5.87 26.94 18.07
N VAL A 250 -5.62 26.89 19.37
CA VAL A 250 -6.03 27.96 20.29
C VAL A 250 -5.02 29.09 20.17
N ASP A 251 -5.43 30.22 19.61
CA ASP A 251 -4.58 31.41 19.51
C ASP A 251 -4.21 31.94 20.90
N SER A 252 -2.98 31.71 21.33
CA SER A 252 -2.37 32.44 22.45
C SER A 252 -2.00 33.88 22.07
N ARG A 253 -2.00 34.22 20.77
CA ARG A 253 -1.69 35.57 20.25
C ARG A 253 -2.77 36.63 20.52
N ALA A 254 -3.94 36.25 21.03
CA ALA A 254 -5.02 37.17 21.38
C ALA A 254 -5.01 37.59 22.86
N LEU A 255 -4.06 37.11 23.66
CA LEU A 255 -4.00 37.32 25.13
C LEU A 255 -2.73 38.04 25.63
N GLU A 256 -1.90 38.59 24.75
CA GLU A 256 -0.84 39.55 25.08
C GLU A 256 -1.13 40.93 24.48
#